data_AF-A0A932G9L5-F1
#
_entry.id   AF-A0A932G9L5-F1
#
_cell.length_a   1.000
_cell.length_b   1.000
_cell.length_c   1.000
_cell.angle_alpha   90.00
_cell.angle_beta   90.00
_cell.angle_gamma   90.00
#
_symmetry.space_group_name_H-M   'P 1'
#
loop_
_entity.id
_entity.type
_entity.pdbx_description
1 polymer ?
#
loop_
_entity_poly.entity_id
_entity_poly.type
_entity_poly.pdbx_seq_one_letter_code
_entity_poly.pdbx_strand_id
1 'polypeptide(L)' 'MPYVTSIQRLGREEGREKGRVQAIRENVLDVLEARFGEVPFPVREAMNTLGDIPRLKALHRLAVTCANSADFERALRS' A
#
# COMPACT_ATOMS: atom_id res chain seq x y z
N MET A 1 -14.51 27.45 -25.11
CA MET A 1 -14.54 25.99 -24.87
C MET A 1 -13.70 25.69 -23.64
N PRO A 2 -14.25 25.25 -22.49
CA PRO A 2 -13.50 25.19 -21.24
C PRO A 2 -12.73 23.87 -21.16
N TYR A 3 -11.44 23.91 -21.48
CA TYR A 3 -10.48 22.82 -21.19
C TYR A 3 -10.26 22.62 -19.68
N VAL A 4 -10.76 23.54 -18.85
CA VAL A 4 -10.63 23.55 -17.38
C VAL A 4 -11.27 22.31 -16.73
N THR A 5 -12.37 21.81 -17.30
CA THR A 5 -13.13 20.69 -16.73
C THR A 5 -12.39 19.35 -16.84
N SER A 6 -11.52 19.19 -17.84
CA SER A 6 -10.76 17.96 -18.06
C SER A 6 -9.56 17.85 -17.11
N ILE A 7 -8.83 18.95 -16.92
CA ILE A 7 -7.67 19.00 -16.00
C ILE A 7 -8.12 18.86 -14.55
N GLN A 8 -9.23 19.51 -14.15
CA GLN A 8 -9.79 19.34 -12.81
C GLN A 8 -10.28 17.91 -12.54
N ARG A 9 -10.82 17.21 -13.54
CA ARG A 9 -11.20 15.79 -13.39
C ARG A 9 -9.97 14.90 -13.23
N LEU A 10 -8.98 15.07 -14.10
CA LEU A 10 -7.74 14.29 -14.06
C LEU A 10 -7.01 14.47 -12.72
N GLY A 11 -6.87 15.70 -12.23
CA GLY A 11 -6.23 15.97 -10.94
C GLY A 11 -7.00 15.39 -9.74
N ARG A 12 -8.33 15.30 -9.80
CA ARG A 12 -9.14 14.66 -8.74
C ARG A 12 -9.05 13.14 -8.77
N GLU A 13 -8.90 12.54 -9.95
CA GLU A 13 -8.70 11.11 -10.10
C GLU A 13 -7.30 10.70 -9.64
N GLU A 14 -6.25 11.39 -10.09
CA GLU A 14 -4.87 11.15 -9.64
C GLU A 14 -4.70 11.33 -8.13
N GLY A 15 -5.33 12.37 -7.55
CA GLY A 15 -5.31 12.59 -6.10
C GLY A 15 -5.97 11.46 -5.32
N ARG A 16 -7.06 10.90 -5.84
CA ARG A 16 -7.73 9.74 -5.23
C ARG A 16 -6.90 8.47 -5.33
N GLU A 17 -6.26 8.22 -6.46
CA GLU A 17 -5.41 7.04 -6.63
C GLU A 17 -4.19 7.09 -5.69
N LYS A 18 -3.51 8.24 -5.62
CA LYS A 18 -2.38 8.45 -4.69
C LYS A 18 -2.80 8.27 -3.23
N GLY A 19 -3.93 8.86 -2.84
CA GLY A 19 -4.47 8.68 -1.49
C GLY A 19 -4.84 7.24 -1.18
N ARG A 20 -5.35 6.49 -2.17
CA ARG A 20 -5.68 5.07 -2.01
C ARG A 20 -4.46 4.19 -1.85
N VAL A 21 -3.40 4.44 -2.62
CA VAL A 21 -2.10 3.76 -2.47
C VAL A 21 -1.55 3.97 -1.08
N GLN A 22 -1.50 5.23 -0.63
CA GLN A 22 -0.98 5.58 0.69
C GLN A 22 -1.77 4.92 1.82
N ALA A 23 -3.11 5.00 1.77
CA ALA A 23 -3.97 4.39 2.78
C ALA A 23 -3.79 2.86 2.88
N ILE A 24 -3.61 2.16 1.75
CA ILE A 24 -3.39 0.71 1.81
C ILE A 24 -2.01 0.40 2.42
N ARG A 25 -0.98 1.18 2.11
CA ARG A 25 0.35 1.00 2.71
C ARG A 25 0.32 1.18 4.22
N GLU A 26 -0.32 2.26 4.69
CA GLU A 26 -0.49 2.54 6.12
C GLU A 26 -1.23 1.38 6.80
N ASN A 27 -2.36 0.93 6.24
CA ASN A 27 -3.10 -0.20 6.80
C ASN A 27 -2.27 -1.49 6.86
N VAL A 28 -1.43 -1.77 5.85
CA VAL A 28 -0.55 -2.95 5.88
C VAL A 28 0.44 -2.84 7.03
N LEU A 29 1.09 -1.69 7.18
CA LEU A 29 2.06 -1.45 8.25
C LEU A 29 1.41 -1.55 9.64
N ASP A 30 0.23 -0.96 9.82
CA ASP A 30 -0.52 -1.02 11.08
C ASP A 30 -0.89 -2.46 11.45
N VAL A 31 -1.31 -3.27 10.47
CA VAL A 31 -1.60 -4.70 10.70
C VAL A 31 -0.34 -5.46 11.08
N LEU A 32 0.77 -5.23 10.39
CA LEU A 32 2.04 -5.87 10.74
C LEU A 32 2.50 -5.44 12.13
N GLU A 33 2.33 -4.17 12.49
CA GLU A 33 2.69 -3.63 13.78
C GLU A 33 1.85 -4.24 14.91
N ALA A 34 0.54 -4.36 14.69
CA ALA A 34 -0.37 -4.98 15.65
C ALA A 34 -0.13 -6.49 15.85
N ARG A 35 0.30 -7.21 14.80
CA ARG A 35 0.45 -8.68 14.84
C ARG A 35 1.85 -9.14 15.23
N PHE A 36 2.88 -8.45 14.75
CA PHE A 36 4.28 -8.85 14.87
C PHE A 36 5.12 -7.86 15.69
N GLY A 37 4.55 -6.72 16.10
CA GLY A 37 5.28 -5.65 16.76
C GLY A 37 6.04 -4.80 15.75
N GLU A 38 7.17 -4.22 16.16
CA GLU A 38 7.89 -3.23 15.35
C GLU A 38 8.23 -3.74 13.93
N VAL A 39 7.75 -3.03 12.91
CA VAL A 39 7.97 -3.39 11.50
C VAL A 39 9.37 -2.97 11.07
N PRO A 40 10.22 -3.90 10.57
CA PRO A 40 11.57 -3.57 10.14
C PRO A 40 11.62 -2.49 9.06
N PHE A 41 12.59 -1.57 9.16
CA PHE A 41 12.81 -0.52 8.16
C PHE A 41 12.87 -1.02 6.70
N PRO A 42 13.55 -2.14 6.37
CA PRO A 42 13.57 -2.67 5.01
C PRO A 42 12.19 -3.02 4.45
N VAL A 43 11.26 -3.47 5.32
CA VAL A 43 9.89 -3.81 4.94
C VAL A 43 9.09 -2.54 4.65
N ARG A 44 9.25 -1.51 5.48
CA ARG A 44 8.61 -0.20 5.30
C ARG A 44 9.06 0.47 4.01
N GLU A 45 10.36 0.46 3.72
CA GLU A 45 10.90 1.01 2.48
C GLU A 45 10.37 0.26 1.25
N ALA A 46 10.41 -1.08 1.26
CA ALA A 46 9.84 -1.88 0.19
C ALA A 46 8.35 -1.57 -0.05
N MET A 47 7.55 -1.41 1.01
CA MET A 47 6.15 -0.95 0.91
C MET A 47 6.00 0.45 0.29
N ASN A 48 6.86 1.39 0.64
CA ASN A 48 6.84 2.75 0.11
C ASN A 48 7.19 2.83 -1.39
N THR A 49 7.97 1.87 -1.89
CA THR A 49 8.27 1.76 -3.33
C THR A 49 7.12 1.17 -4.16
N LEU A 50 6.18 0.43 -3.54
CA LEU A 50 5.10 -0.27 -4.22
C LEU A 50 3.93 0.66 -4.58
N GLY A 51 3.77 0.98 -5.87
CA GLY A 51 2.66 1.81 -6.39
C GLY A 51 1.45 1.03 -6.91
N ASP A 52 1.55 -0.30 -7.01
CA ASP A 52 0.52 -1.15 -7.60
C ASP A 52 -0.61 -1.45 -6.59
N ILE A 53 -1.78 -0.85 -6.81
CA ILE A 53 -2.97 -1.01 -5.96
C ILE A 53 -3.40 -2.48 -5.83
N PRO A 54 -3.59 -3.25 -6.93
CA PRO A 54 -3.82 -4.69 -6.86
C PRO A 54 -2.83 -5.44 -5.97
N ARG A 55 -1.52 -5.21 -6.16
CA ARG A 55 -0.47 -5.87 -5.37
C ARG A 55 -0.53 -5.48 -3.89
N LEU A 56 -0.71 -4.20 -3.59
CA LEU A 56 -0.89 -3.69 -2.22
C LEU A 56 -2.11 -4.32 -1.52
N LYS A 57 -3.23 -4.49 -2.23
CA LYS A 57 -4.41 -5.17 -1.67
C LYS A 57 -4.15 -6.64 -1.36
N ALA A 58 -3.39 -7.34 -2.21
CA ALA A 58 -3.01 -8.72 -1.96
C ALA A 58 -2.10 -8.82 -0.72
N LEU A 59 -1.13 -7.92 -0.60
CA LEU A 59 -0.23 -7.81 0.55
C LEU A 59 -0.99 -7.46 1.84
N HIS A 60 -1.97 -6.58 1.79
CA HIS A 60 -2.83 -6.27 2.94
C HIS A 60 -3.58 -7.51 3.42
N ARG A 61 -4.19 -8.28 2.51
CA ARG A 61 -4.85 -9.54 2.89
C ARG A 61 -3.86 -10.51 3.50
N LEU A 62 -2.66 -10.62 2.91
CA LEU A 62 -1.60 -11.47 3.42
C LEU A 62 -1.12 -11.03 4.81
N ALA A 63 -0.97 -9.73 5.07
CA ALA A 63 -0.59 -9.20 6.37
C ALA A 63 -1.57 -9.62 7.47
N VAL A 64 -2.87 -9.74 7.15
CA VAL A 64 -3.91 -10.20 8.08
C VAL A 64 -3.92 -11.73 8.24
N THR A 65 -3.60 -12.49 7.20
CA THR A 65 -3.72 -13.97 7.21
C THR A 65 -2.43 -14.72 7.48
N CYS A 66 -1.25 -14.12 7.26
CA CYS A 66 0.04 -14.78 7.41
C CYS A 66 0.26 -15.23 8.86
N ALA A 67 0.89 -16.38 9.08
CA ALA A 67 1.14 -16.88 10.44
C ALA A 67 2.36 -16.22 11.08
N ASN A 68 3.32 -15.76 10.27
CA ASN A 68 4.59 -15.19 10.70
C ASN A 68 5.03 -14.06 9.74
N SER A 69 5.96 -13.22 10.21
CA SER A 69 6.54 -12.11 9.44
C SER A 69 7.34 -12.58 8.22
N ALA A 70 7.98 -13.75 8.28
CA ALA A 70 8.80 -14.29 7.18
C ALA A 70 7.96 -14.60 5.92
N ASP A 71 6.74 -15.12 6.07
CA ASP A 71 5.82 -15.37 4.97
C ASP A 71 5.44 -14.06 4.25
N PHE A 72 5.21 -13.00 5.01
CA PHE A 72 4.95 -11.68 4.46
C PHE A 72 6.18 -11.14 3.70
N GLU A 73 7.37 -11.23 4.27
CA GLU A 73 8.59 -10.76 3.60
C GLU A 73 8.90 -11.53 2.31
N ARG A 74 8.58 -12.82 2.23
CA ARG A 74 8.73 -13.60 0.98
C ARG A 74 7.81 -13.09 -0.11
N ALA A 75 6.55 -12.81 0.22
CA ALA A 75 5.60 -12.24 -0.73
C ALA A 75 5.96 -10.81 -1.14
N LEU A 76 6.55 -10.03 -0.23
CA LEU A 76 7.04 -8.69 -0.52
C LEU A 76 8.13 -8.69 -1.60
N ARG A 77 9.05 -9.67 -1.52
CA ARG A 77 10.17 -9.87 -2.44
C ARG A 77 9.81 -10.55 -3.77
N SER A 78 8.57 -11.04 -3.92
CA SER A 78 8.03 -11.69 -5.14
C SER A 78 7.31 -10.65 -6.00
#